data_AF-A0A496PXK9-F1
#
_entry.id   AF-A0A496PXK9-F1
#
_cell.length_a   1.000
_cell.length_b   1.000
_cell.length_c   1.000
_cell.angle_alpha   90.00
_cell.angle_beta   90.00
_cell.angle_gamma   90.00
#
_symmetry.space_group_name_H-M   'P 1'
#
loop_
_entity.id
_entity.type
_entity.pdbx_description
1 polymer ?
#
loop_
_entity_poly.entity_id
_entity_poly.type
_entity_poly.pdbx_seq_one_letter_code
_entity_poly.pdbx_strand_id
1 'polypeptide(L)'
;LNHLVSHKIHARAVGPYSLVTQQPLGGKAQYGGQRFGEMEVWALEAYGAAFTLQELLTVKSDDVQGRTKIYESLVKGDNSLTAGTPESFNVLIKEIQSLGLDVRLGRSSALDFEAK
;
A
#
# COMPACT_ATOMS: atom_id res chain seq x y z
N LEU A 1 33.67 0.50 19.17
CA LEU A 1 32.25 0.68 18.77
C LEU A 1 32.09 0.24 17.32
N ASN A 2 31.22 -0.73 17.01
CA ASN A 2 30.93 -1.20 15.65
C ASN A 2 29.63 -0.57 15.08
N HIS A 3 29.53 0.75 15.12
CA HIS A 3 28.35 1.49 14.63
C HIS A 3 28.73 2.46 13.51
N LEU A 4 29.26 1.92 12.41
CA LEU A 4 29.62 2.73 11.25
C LEU A 4 28.39 3.01 10.38
N VAL A 5 28.35 4.22 9.81
CA VAL A 5 27.31 4.68 8.89
C VAL A 5 27.23 3.77 7.65
N SER A 6 28.38 3.28 7.18
CA SER A 6 28.47 2.32 6.06
C SER A 6 27.60 1.08 6.26
N HIS A 7 27.41 0.64 7.51
CA HIS A 7 26.54 -0.50 7.83
C HIS A 7 25.06 -0.12 7.98
N LYS A 8 24.73 1.16 8.16
CA LYS A 8 23.37 1.63 8.45
C LYS A 8 22.65 2.24 7.25
N ILE A 9 23.37 2.86 6.30
CA ILE A 9 22.74 3.42 5.09
C ILE A 9 22.03 2.30 4.31
N HIS A 10 20.78 2.55 3.94
CA HIS A 10 19.93 1.66 3.16
C HIS A 10 18.95 2.47 2.32
N ALA A 11 18.77 2.07 1.08
CA ALA A 11 17.82 2.67 0.15
C ALA A 11 17.20 1.57 -0.71
N ARG A 12 15.95 1.77 -1.11
CA ARG A 12 15.20 0.82 -1.93
C ARG A 12 14.37 1.59 -2.96
N ALA A 13 14.44 1.11 -4.21
CA ALA A 13 13.52 1.52 -5.28
C ALA A 13 12.45 0.43 -5.50
N VAL A 14 12.86 -0.77 -5.94
CA VAL A 14 12.02 -1.97 -6.08
C VAL A 14 12.75 -3.14 -5.40
N GLY A 15 12.02 -4.16 -4.96
CA GLY A 15 12.61 -5.29 -4.25
C GLY A 15 11.60 -6.41 -3.99
N PRO A 16 11.93 -7.38 -3.14
CA PRO A 16 11.05 -8.51 -2.84
C PRO A 16 9.82 -8.09 -2.03
N TYR A 17 8.75 -8.87 -2.17
CA TYR A 17 7.46 -8.68 -1.53
C TYR A 17 7.05 -9.94 -0.75
N SER A 18 6.23 -9.74 0.28
CA SER A 18 5.58 -10.82 1.02
C SER A 18 4.64 -11.61 0.11
N LEU A 19 4.61 -12.94 0.27
CA LEU A 19 3.72 -13.80 -0.51
C LEU A 19 2.23 -13.53 -0.24
N VAL A 20 1.89 -13.26 1.02
CA VAL A 20 0.49 -13.12 1.45
C VAL A 20 0.02 -11.68 1.30
N THR A 21 0.68 -10.75 1.99
CA THR A 21 0.24 -9.35 2.06
C THR A 21 0.66 -8.51 0.86
N GLN A 22 1.51 -9.03 -0.02
CA GLN A 22 2.10 -8.30 -1.15
C GLN A 22 2.87 -7.02 -0.78
N GLN A 23 3.11 -6.79 0.52
CA GLN A 23 3.86 -5.65 1.03
C GLN A 23 5.37 -5.84 0.88
N PRO A 24 6.15 -4.75 0.80
CA PRO A 24 7.61 -4.79 0.79
C PRO A 24 8.16 -5.53 2.02
N LEU A 25 9.12 -6.47 1.83
CA LEU A 25 9.78 -7.12 2.98
C LEU A 25 10.52 -6.11 3.88
N GLY A 26 10.81 -6.48 5.12
CA GLY A 26 11.52 -5.63 6.08
C GLY A 26 13.02 -5.95 6.18
N GLY A 27 13.81 -4.95 6.60
CA GLY A 27 15.21 -5.14 6.97
C GLY A 27 16.23 -5.01 5.82
N LYS A 28 17.41 -4.47 6.15
CA LYS A 28 18.47 -4.18 5.17
C LYS A 28 18.96 -5.43 4.42
N ALA A 29 19.08 -6.57 5.11
CA ALA A 29 19.57 -7.81 4.51
C ALA A 29 18.66 -8.37 3.40
N GLN A 30 17.36 -8.04 3.45
CA GLN A 30 16.37 -8.50 2.48
C GLN A 30 16.02 -7.43 1.43
N TYR A 31 16.83 -6.38 1.32
CA TYR A 31 16.51 -5.19 0.52
C TYR A 31 15.11 -4.65 0.86
N GLY A 32 14.82 -4.60 2.16
CA GLY A 32 13.50 -4.28 2.66
C GLY A 32 13.08 -2.83 2.47
N GLY A 33 11.77 -2.58 2.49
CA GLY A 33 11.21 -1.24 2.52
C GLY A 33 11.29 -0.64 3.92
N GLN A 34 11.09 0.68 3.99
CA GLN A 34 10.90 1.37 5.26
C GLN A 34 9.45 1.16 5.73
N ARG A 35 9.26 0.86 7.02
CA ARG A 35 7.91 0.80 7.60
C ARG A 35 7.36 2.22 7.67
N PHE A 36 6.19 2.41 7.08
CA PHE A 36 5.35 3.57 7.29
C PHE A 36 4.25 3.16 8.29
N GLY A 37 4.38 3.63 9.53
CA GLY A 37 3.51 3.23 10.63
C GLY A 37 2.33 4.18 10.81
N GLU A 38 1.52 3.86 11.81
CA GLU A 38 0.31 4.62 12.16
C GLU A 38 0.62 6.08 12.54
N MET A 39 1.73 6.31 13.26
CA MET A 39 2.16 7.67 13.62
C MET A 39 2.54 8.50 12.39
N GLU A 40 3.19 7.89 11.41
CA GLU A 40 3.54 8.58 10.17
C GLU A 40 2.31 8.82 9.27
N VAL A 41 1.33 7.91 9.29
CA VAL A 41 0.02 8.13 8.66
C VAL A 41 -0.65 9.36 9.25
N TRP A 42 -0.75 9.45 10.58
CA TRP A 42 -1.32 10.61 11.25
C TRP A 42 -0.61 11.92 10.88
N ALA A 43 0.71 11.88 10.74
CA ALA A 43 1.47 13.05 10.32
C ALA A 43 1.02 13.54 8.93
N LEU A 44 0.87 12.65 7.94
CA LEU A 44 0.41 13.04 6.60
C LEU A 44 -1.05 13.47 6.57
N GLU A 45 -1.90 12.84 7.37
CA GLU A 45 -3.30 13.24 7.53
C GLU A 45 -3.41 14.67 8.10
N ALA A 46 -2.61 15.00 9.13
CA ALA A 46 -2.56 16.34 9.70
C ALA A 46 -2.09 17.41 8.70
N TYR A 47 -1.19 17.06 7.79
CA TYR A 47 -0.78 17.93 6.69
C TYR A 47 -1.82 18.06 5.57
N GLY A 48 -2.88 17.25 5.56
CA GLY A 48 -3.84 17.19 4.45
C GLY A 48 -3.27 16.58 3.17
N ALA A 49 -2.20 15.79 3.27
CA ALA A 49 -1.48 15.23 2.12
C ALA A 49 -2.15 13.96 1.57
N ALA A 50 -3.42 14.06 1.17
CA ALA A 50 -4.26 12.92 0.79
C ALA A 50 -3.67 12.07 -0.36
N PHE A 51 -3.16 12.70 -1.42
CA PHE A 51 -2.57 11.98 -2.55
C PHE A 51 -1.26 11.28 -2.20
N THR A 52 -0.43 11.90 -1.36
CA THR A 52 0.82 11.30 -0.89
C THR A 52 0.55 10.10 0.01
N LEU A 53 -0.44 10.21 0.90
CA LEU A 53 -0.88 9.11 1.74
C LEU A 53 -1.45 7.97 0.90
N GLN A 54 -2.32 8.26 -0.06
CA GLN A 54 -2.86 7.27 -0.99
C GLN A 54 -1.75 6.56 -1.76
N GLU A 55 -0.78 7.29 -2.30
CA GLU A 55 0.36 6.73 -3.01
C GLU A 55 1.19 5.78 -2.13
N LEU A 56 1.45 6.17 -0.88
CA LEU A 56 2.19 5.34 0.09
C LEU A 56 1.43 4.06 0.44
N LEU A 57 0.11 4.14 0.64
CA LEU A 57 -0.72 3.00 1.04
C LEU A 57 -1.07 2.06 -0.11
N THR A 58 -0.94 2.48 -1.36
CA THR A 58 -1.35 1.69 -2.54
C THR A 58 -0.13 1.30 -3.37
N VAL A 59 0.20 2.12 -4.36
CA VAL A 59 1.16 1.84 -5.43
C VAL A 59 2.62 1.71 -4.96
N LYS A 60 2.98 2.30 -3.81
CA LYS A 60 4.29 2.11 -3.17
C LYS A 60 4.33 0.95 -2.17
N SER A 61 3.20 0.32 -1.88
CA SER A 61 3.07 -0.76 -0.90
C SER A 61 2.65 -2.08 -1.57
N ASP A 62 1.34 -2.29 -1.75
CA ASP A 62 0.74 -3.60 -2.03
C ASP A 62 -0.31 -3.58 -3.15
N ASP A 63 -0.50 -2.47 -3.86
CA ASP A 63 -1.25 -2.47 -5.13
C ASP A 63 -0.37 -3.08 -6.25
N VAL A 64 -0.56 -4.37 -6.50
CA VAL A 64 0.23 -5.16 -7.45
C VAL A 64 0.10 -4.64 -8.89
N GLN A 65 -1.11 -4.19 -9.27
CA GLN A 65 -1.34 -3.67 -10.61
C GLN A 65 -0.83 -2.23 -10.73
N GLY A 66 -1.12 -1.40 -9.74
CA GLY A 66 -0.72 0.01 -9.70
C GLY A 66 0.80 0.18 -9.68
N ARG A 67 1.53 -0.63 -8.89
CA ARG A 67 3.01 -0.54 -8.82
C ARG A 67 3.69 -0.84 -10.16
N THR A 68 3.16 -1.83 -10.90
CA THR A 68 3.70 -2.22 -12.22
C THR A 68 3.44 -1.10 -13.24
N LYS A 69 2.22 -0.57 -13.27
CA LYS A 69 1.84 0.53 -14.17
C LYS A 69 2.64 1.80 -13.90
N ILE A 70 2.86 2.16 -12.63
CA ILE A 70 3.68 3.33 -12.30
C ILE A 70 5.11 3.14 -12.76
N TYR A 71 5.70 1.97 -12.56
CA TYR A 71 7.05 1.71 -13.03
C TYR A 71 7.16 1.88 -14.56
N GLU A 72 6.22 1.33 -15.31
CA GLU A 72 6.17 1.52 -16.77
C GLU A 72 5.95 2.99 -17.18
N SER A 73 5.10 3.71 -16.47
CA SER A 73 4.78 5.11 -16.78
C SER A 73 5.97 6.02 -16.50
N LEU A 74 6.69 5.79 -15.39
CA LEU A 74 7.94 6.47 -15.06
C LEU A 74 9.02 6.25 -16.13
N VAL A 75 9.12 5.04 -16.67
CA VAL A 75 10.07 4.74 -17.78
C VAL A 75 9.67 5.45 -19.08
N LYS A 76 8.37 5.64 -19.32
CA LYS A 76 7.84 6.35 -20.49
C LYS A 76 7.85 7.88 -20.35
N GLY A 77 8.07 8.39 -19.13
CA GLY A 77 8.01 9.83 -18.83
C GLY A 77 6.61 10.36 -18.54
N ASP A 78 5.61 9.47 -18.45
CA ASP A 78 4.22 9.82 -18.11
C ASP A 78 4.01 9.67 -16.60
N ASN A 79 3.49 10.72 -15.95
CA ASN A 79 3.28 10.76 -14.51
C ASN A 79 1.81 10.50 -14.12
N SER A 80 1.13 9.57 -14.81
CA SER A 80 -0.25 9.20 -14.47
C SER A 80 -0.28 8.25 -13.27
N LEU A 81 -0.95 8.65 -12.19
CA LEU A 81 -1.12 7.83 -11.00
C LEU A 81 -2.59 7.40 -10.87
N THR A 82 -2.84 6.10 -11.05
CA THR A 82 -4.14 5.48 -10.79
C THR A 82 -3.98 4.43 -9.70
N ALA A 83 -4.42 4.76 -8.50
CA ALA A 83 -4.41 3.85 -7.37
C ALA A 83 -5.61 2.88 -7.43
N GLY A 84 -5.35 1.59 -7.29
CA GLY A 84 -6.35 0.54 -7.16
C GLY A 84 -6.66 0.19 -5.70
N THR A 85 -7.30 -0.96 -5.52
CA THR A 85 -7.56 -1.55 -4.20
C THR A 85 -6.31 -2.25 -3.68
N PRO A 86 -5.82 -1.95 -2.47
CA PRO A 86 -4.73 -2.67 -1.81
C PRO A 86 -4.98 -4.18 -1.70
N GLU A 87 -3.95 -5.01 -1.89
CA GLU A 87 -4.09 -6.45 -1.66
C GLU A 87 -4.29 -6.79 -0.18
N SER A 88 -3.75 -5.99 0.75
CA SER A 88 -4.04 -6.17 2.18
C SER A 88 -5.53 -6.09 2.51
N PHE A 89 -6.29 -5.26 1.79
CA PHE A 89 -7.74 -5.17 1.96
C PHE A 89 -8.46 -6.43 1.45
N ASN A 90 -8.00 -6.99 0.34
CA ASN A 90 -8.52 -8.26 -0.18
C ASN A 90 -8.23 -9.42 0.79
N VAL A 91 -7.02 -9.47 1.34
CA VAL A 91 -6.62 -10.45 2.36
C VAL A 91 -7.53 -10.32 3.59
N LEU A 92 -7.74 -9.10 4.08
CA LEU A 92 -8.64 -8.84 5.22
C LEU A 92 -10.06 -9.38 4.99
N ILE A 93 -10.65 -9.12 3.81
CA ILE A 93 -11.99 -9.63 3.48
C ILE A 93 -12.00 -11.16 3.53
N LYS A 94 -10.98 -11.81 2.96
CA LYS A 94 -10.88 -13.28 2.94
C LYS A 94 -10.68 -13.87 4.32
N GLU A 95 -9.88 -13.23 5.17
CA GLU A 95 -9.69 -13.62 6.56
C GLU A 95 -11.00 -13.53 7.35
N ILE A 96 -11.79 -12.46 7.17
CA ILE A 96 -13.10 -12.33 7.82
C ILE A 96 -14.09 -13.38 7.30
N GLN A 97 -14.12 -13.61 5.98
CA GLN A 97 -14.96 -14.65 5.36
C GLN A 97 -14.61 -16.06 5.86
N SER A 98 -13.34 -16.33 6.17
CA SER A 98 -12.92 -17.62 6.73
C SER A 98 -13.52 -17.91 8.11
N LEU A 99 -13.95 -16.87 8.84
CA LEU A 99 -14.63 -16.98 10.13
C LEU A 99 -16.15 -17.18 10.00
N GLY A 100 -16.68 -17.30 8.78
CA GLY A 100 -18.12 -17.42 8.52
C GLY A 100 -18.86 -16.09 8.46
N LEU A 101 -18.15 -14.96 8.39
CA LEU A 101 -18.73 -13.62 8.26
C LEU A 101 -18.68 -13.17 6.80
N ASP A 102 -19.84 -13.01 6.15
CA ASP A 102 -19.91 -12.56 4.76
C ASP A 102 -19.87 -11.03 4.65
N VAL A 103 -18.70 -10.48 4.30
CA VAL A 103 -18.51 -9.05 4.02
C VAL A 103 -18.59 -8.82 2.52
N ARG A 104 -19.49 -7.93 2.09
CA ARG A 104 -19.64 -7.51 0.70
C ARG A 104 -19.56 -5.99 0.58
N LEU A 105 -18.95 -5.52 -0.50
CA LEU A 105 -18.94 -4.11 -0.84
C LEU A 105 -20.35 -3.70 -1.29
N GLY A 106 -21.03 -2.91 -0.47
CA GLY A 106 -22.31 -2.30 -0.82
C GLY A 106 -22.06 -1.12 -1.76
N ARG A 107 -22.79 -1.08 -2.88
CA ARG A 107 -22.90 0.14 -3.68
C ARG A 107 -24.07 0.93 -3.11
N SER A 108 -23.80 2.05 -2.45
CA SER A 108 -24.87 2.98 -2.10
C SER A 108 -25.32 3.66 -3.39
N SER A 109 -26.35 3.14 -4.05
CA SER A 109 -27.03 3.88 -5.09
C SER A 109 -28.02 4.82 -4.40
N ALA A 110 -28.15 6.06 -4.88
CA ALA A 110 -29.13 7.01 -4.31
C ALA A 110 -30.59 6.48 -4.36
N LEU A 111 -30.84 5.42 -5.11
CA LEU A 111 -32.13 4.75 -5.29
C LEU A 111 -32.49 3.80 -4.13
N ASP A 112 -31.53 3.42 -3.28
CA ASP A 112 -31.78 2.49 -2.17
C ASP A 112 -32.47 3.16 -0.95
N PHE A 113 -32.58 4.50 -0.96
CA PHE A 113 -33.25 5.27 0.10
C PHE A 113 -34.76 5.42 -0.08
N GLU A 114 -35.31 5.18 -1.28
CA GLU A 114 -36.77 5.25 -1.54
C GLU A 114 -37.51 3.94 -1.26
N ALA A 115 -36.79 2.85 -0.95
CA ALA A 115 -37.38 1.52 -0.75
C ALA A 115 -37.57 1.11 0.73
N LYS A 116 -37.55 2.06 1.66
CA LYS A 116 -37.92 1.87 3.07
C LYS A 116 -39.08 2.77 3.45
#